data_AF-A0A2T9YQF6-F1
#
_entry.id   AF-A0A2T9YQF6-F1
#
_cell.length_a   1.000
_cell.length_b   1.000
_cell.length_c   1.000
_cell.angle_alpha   90.00
_cell.angle_beta   90.00
_cell.angle_gamma   90.00
#
_symmetry.space_group_name_H-M   'P 1'
#
loop_
_entity.id
_entity.type
_entity.pdbx_description
1 polymer ?
#
loop_
_entity_poly.entity_id
_entity_poly.type
_entity_poly.pdbx_seq_one_letter_code
_entity_poly.pdbx_strand_id
1 'polypeptide(L)'
;MLYSSKITLFMLSAAVLLVAFFKPARCSDTYRITITEGINECGIVGPLNSVVYNFDGNSDLLKVEKVTMKLHEAARSFATIEGKKLETFFDHVDQLSKLPMINGLAPYDVFGKDTSILILKNDKLLWAYGFSPDCIDKQADKSQVSLSSTQKSLFGSNIEGMTSDIKFSS
;
A
#
# COMPACT_ATOMS: atom_id res chain seq x y z
N MET A 1 -5.56 -82.26 33.88
CA MET A 1 -6.36 -81.09 34.30
C MET A 1 -5.36 -79.95 34.52
N LEU A 2 -5.28 -78.97 33.60
CA LEU A 2 -6.02 -77.69 33.63
C LEU A 2 -5.57 -76.86 34.87
N TYR A 3 -5.03 -75.63 34.87
CA TYR A 3 -4.99 -74.43 34.03
C TYR A 3 -3.74 -73.61 34.51
N SER A 4 -2.94 -72.97 33.64
CA SER A 4 -3.00 -71.55 33.20
C SER A 4 -2.80 -70.47 34.28
N SER A 5 -1.86 -69.54 34.01
CA SER A 5 -1.89 -68.07 34.22
C SER A 5 -0.61 -67.53 34.88
N LYS A 6 -0.02 -66.39 34.54
CA LYS A 6 -0.19 -65.39 33.47
C LYS A 6 1.09 -64.54 33.55
N ILE A 7 1.79 -64.35 32.43
CA ILE A 7 2.87 -63.36 32.30
C ILE A 7 2.21 -62.03 31.99
N THR A 8 2.33 -61.06 32.90
CA THR A 8 1.81 -59.71 32.71
C THR A 8 2.84 -58.89 31.94
N LEU A 9 2.60 -58.71 30.65
CA LEU A 9 3.36 -57.84 29.76
C LEU A 9 2.86 -56.39 29.93
N PHE A 10 3.67 -55.53 30.55
CA PHE A 10 3.42 -54.08 30.59
C PHE A 10 3.85 -53.46 29.25
N MET A 11 2.89 -53.23 28.36
CA MET A 11 3.03 -52.34 27.21
C MET A 11 2.80 -50.89 27.69
N LEU A 12 3.88 -50.13 27.93
CA LEU A 12 3.80 -48.68 27.99
C LEU A 12 3.68 -48.15 26.56
N SER A 13 2.47 -47.78 26.17
CA SER A 13 2.22 -47.05 24.93
C SER A 13 2.56 -45.57 25.16
N ALA A 14 3.67 -45.12 24.57
CA ALA A 14 4.05 -43.72 24.51
C ALA A 14 3.13 -43.01 23.50
N ALA A 15 1.98 -42.53 23.96
CA ALA A 15 1.16 -41.59 23.21
C ALA A 15 1.85 -40.22 23.21
N VAL A 16 2.70 -39.98 22.22
CA VAL A 16 3.21 -38.65 21.89
C VAL A 16 2.03 -37.86 21.34
N LEU A 17 1.44 -37.02 22.20
CA LEU A 17 0.40 -36.08 21.83
C LEU A 17 1.03 -34.98 20.98
N LEU A 18 1.03 -35.17 19.66
CA LEU A 18 1.43 -34.16 18.69
C LEU A 18 0.33 -33.09 18.65
N VAL A 19 0.42 -32.11 19.53
CA VAL A 19 -0.37 -30.88 19.46
C VAL A 19 0.18 -30.09 18.26
N ALA A 20 -0.34 -30.40 17.07
CA ALA A 20 -0.16 -29.56 15.91
C ALA A 20 -0.81 -28.21 16.24
N PHE A 21 0.01 -27.20 16.54
CA PHE A 21 -0.41 -25.81 16.59
C PHE A 21 -0.85 -25.41 15.18
N PHE A 22 -2.12 -25.68 14.87
CA PHE A 22 -2.80 -25.01 13.77
C PHE A 22 -2.85 -23.53 14.13
N LYS A 23 -1.86 -22.77 13.64
CA LYS A 23 -1.93 -21.31 13.61
C LYS A 23 -3.24 -21.00 12.86
N PRO A 24 -4.23 -20.35 13.47
CA PRO A 24 -5.42 -19.97 12.75
C PRO A 24 -4.97 -19.18 11.53
N ALA A 25 -5.51 -19.51 10.36
CA ALA A 25 -5.26 -18.78 9.13
C ALA A 25 -5.64 -17.33 9.39
N ARG A 26 -4.64 -16.47 9.67
CA ARG A 26 -4.87 -15.03 9.71
C ARG A 26 -5.34 -14.68 8.32
N CYS A 27 -6.56 -14.16 8.20
CA CYS A 27 -6.94 -13.44 7.01
C CYS A 27 -5.90 -12.33 6.83
N SER A 28 -5.00 -12.52 5.86
CA SER A 28 -3.97 -11.54 5.54
C SER A 28 -4.69 -10.34 4.93
N ASP A 29 -4.50 -9.17 5.51
CA ASP A 29 -5.10 -7.93 5.00
C ASP A 29 -4.64 -7.69 3.55
N THR A 30 -5.57 -7.42 2.65
CA THR A 30 -5.23 -7.04 1.27
C THR A 30 -5.11 -5.52 1.15
N TYR A 31 -4.18 -5.07 0.32
CA TYR A 31 -3.95 -3.66 0.05
C TYR A 31 -3.98 -3.39 -1.45
N ARG A 32 -4.66 -2.30 -1.83
CA ARG A 32 -4.59 -1.70 -3.16
C ARG A 32 -4.22 -0.24 -3.00
N ILE A 33 -3.07 0.14 -3.53
CA ILE A 33 -2.52 1.50 -3.41
C ILE A 33 -2.24 2.04 -4.80
N THR A 34 -2.72 3.24 -5.08
CA THR A 34 -2.38 3.95 -6.32
C THR A 34 -1.73 5.28 -5.95
N ILE A 35 -0.53 5.54 -6.44
CA ILE A 35 0.16 6.83 -6.35
C ILE A 35 0.26 7.39 -7.77
N THR A 36 -0.16 8.63 -7.98
CA THR A 36 -0.03 9.35 -9.25
C THR A 36 0.78 10.61 -9.02
N GLU A 37 1.89 10.76 -9.72
CA GLU A 37 2.77 11.94 -9.73
C GLU A 37 2.63 12.66 -11.08
N GLY A 38 2.82 13.98 -11.11
CA GLY A 38 2.79 14.76 -12.36
C GLY A 38 1.40 15.27 -12.75
N ILE A 39 0.55 15.66 -11.81
CA ILE A 39 -0.88 15.97 -12.02
C ILE A 39 -1.11 17.46 -12.37
N ASN A 40 -0.17 18.34 -12.03
CA ASN A 40 -0.28 19.79 -12.15
C ASN A 40 -0.08 20.28 -13.60
N GLU A 41 0.38 19.41 -14.50
CA GLU A 41 0.52 19.73 -15.91
C GLU A 41 -0.86 19.70 -16.58
N CYS A 42 -1.43 20.88 -16.72
CA CYS A 42 -2.68 21.13 -17.43
C CYS A 42 -2.53 20.89 -18.94
N GLY A 43 -2.51 19.64 -19.38
CA GLY A 43 -2.69 19.29 -20.78
C GLY A 43 -4.17 19.28 -21.16
N ILE A 44 -4.46 19.56 -22.44
CA ILE A 44 -5.84 19.55 -23.01
C ILE A 44 -6.52 18.16 -22.83
N VAL A 45 -5.73 17.11 -22.59
CA VAL A 45 -6.18 15.71 -22.50
C VAL A 45 -5.69 15.01 -21.21
N GLY A 46 -5.24 15.78 -20.20
CA GLY A 46 -4.56 15.27 -19.00
C GLY A 46 -3.05 15.56 -19.00
N PRO A 47 -2.32 15.14 -17.96
CA PRO A 47 -0.90 15.47 -17.81
C PRO A 47 -0.06 14.86 -18.95
N LEU A 48 0.81 15.67 -19.53
CA LEU A 48 1.72 15.25 -20.61
C LEU A 48 2.80 14.31 -20.09
N ASN A 49 3.18 14.50 -18.82
CA ASN A 49 4.12 13.68 -18.10
C ASN A 49 3.52 13.28 -16.77
N SER A 50 3.33 11.99 -16.55
CA SER A 50 2.86 11.48 -15.26
C SER A 50 3.46 10.11 -14.97
N VAL A 51 3.50 9.77 -13.70
CA VAL A 51 3.90 8.43 -13.26
C VAL A 51 2.83 7.88 -12.34
N VAL A 52 2.33 6.70 -12.66
CA VAL A 52 1.36 5.98 -11.82
C VAL A 52 2.01 4.73 -11.28
N TYR A 53 1.95 4.54 -9.97
CA TYR A 53 2.34 3.30 -9.30
C TYR A 53 1.09 2.63 -8.75
N ASN A 54 0.80 1.41 -9.19
CA ASN A 54 -0.28 0.59 -8.69
C ASN A 54 0.31 -0.58 -7.90
N PHE A 55 0.03 -0.63 -6.61
CA PHE A 55 0.44 -1.71 -5.71
C PHE A 55 -0.77 -2.59 -5.39
N ASP A 56 -0.62 -3.89 -5.51
CA ASP A 56 -1.64 -4.89 -5.18
C ASP A 56 -0.99 -6.06 -4.43
N GLY A 57 -1.54 -6.42 -3.27
CA GLY A 57 -1.06 -7.56 -2.49
C GLY A 57 -1.44 -7.51 -1.03
N ASN A 58 -0.56 -7.95 -0.15
CA ASN A 58 -0.82 -8.12 1.29
C ASN A 58 0.47 -7.93 2.12
N SER A 59 0.43 -8.31 3.40
CA SER A 59 1.57 -8.20 4.33
C SER A 59 2.77 -9.08 3.99
N ASP A 60 2.62 -10.04 3.08
CA ASP A 60 3.66 -10.99 2.70
C ASP A 60 4.30 -10.64 1.36
N LEU A 61 3.56 -9.98 0.47
CA LEU A 61 3.99 -9.64 -0.88
C LEU A 61 3.19 -8.47 -1.45
N LEU A 62 3.87 -7.51 -2.09
CA LEU A 62 3.23 -6.52 -2.96
C LEU A 62 3.74 -6.64 -4.40
N LYS A 63 2.83 -6.67 -5.36
CA LYS A 63 3.13 -6.49 -6.78
C LYS A 63 2.96 -5.03 -7.15
N VAL A 64 3.84 -4.52 -7.99
CA VAL A 64 3.84 -3.12 -8.41
C VAL A 64 3.81 -3.07 -9.93
N GLU A 65 2.84 -2.35 -10.48
CA GLU A 65 2.85 -1.87 -11.86
C GLU A 65 3.20 -0.38 -11.84
N LYS A 66 4.23 0.01 -12.58
CA LYS A 66 4.55 1.41 -12.85
C LYS A 66 4.16 1.73 -14.29
N VAL A 67 3.36 2.77 -14.47
CA VAL A 67 3.00 3.33 -15.77
C VAL A 67 3.62 4.72 -15.87
N THR A 68 4.53 4.92 -16.81
CA THR A 68 5.12 6.22 -17.11
C THR A 68 4.51 6.75 -18.39
N MET A 69 3.83 7.89 -18.29
CA MET A 69 3.31 8.64 -19.42
C MET A 69 4.31 9.71 -19.84
N LYS A 70 4.66 9.76 -21.11
CA LYS A 70 5.46 10.84 -21.73
C LYS A 70 4.88 11.17 -23.10
N LEU A 71 4.42 12.39 -23.32
CA LEU A 71 3.93 12.86 -24.62
C LEU A 71 2.93 11.88 -25.28
N HIS A 72 1.99 11.36 -24.49
CA HIS A 72 0.97 10.36 -24.87
C HIS A 72 1.45 8.92 -25.08
N GLU A 73 2.73 8.63 -24.92
CA GLU A 73 3.24 7.26 -24.88
C GLU A 73 3.23 6.71 -23.45
N ALA A 74 2.78 5.47 -23.29
CA ALA A 74 2.72 4.77 -22.01
C ALA A 74 3.76 3.65 -21.99
N ALA A 75 4.74 3.74 -21.09
CA ALA A 75 5.66 2.65 -20.78
C ALA A 75 5.23 1.98 -19.47
N ARG A 76 5.19 0.65 -19.46
CA ARG A 76 4.85 -0.14 -18.27
C ARG A 76 6.06 -0.92 -17.79
N SER A 77 6.24 -0.98 -16.48
CA SER A 77 7.23 -1.84 -15.85
C SER A 77 6.66 -2.46 -14.58
N PHE A 78 7.20 -3.61 -14.18
CA PHE A 78 6.67 -4.38 -13.06
C PHE A 78 7.76 -4.66 -12.02
N ALA A 79 7.34 -4.78 -10.78
CA ALA A 79 8.22 -5.15 -9.67
C ALA A 79 7.43 -5.93 -8.61
N THR A 80 8.19 -6.53 -7.70
CA THR A 80 7.66 -7.19 -6.51
C THR A 80 8.42 -6.68 -5.29
N ILE A 81 7.71 -6.43 -4.20
CA ILE A 81 8.27 -6.00 -2.91
C ILE A 81 7.97 -7.07 -1.87
N GLU A 82 9.02 -7.51 -1.17
CA GLU A 82 8.95 -8.54 -0.14
C GLU A 82 9.97 -8.27 0.98
N GLY A 83 9.85 -9.00 2.09
CA GLY A 83 10.78 -8.94 3.23
C GLY A 83 10.89 -7.54 3.84
N LYS A 84 12.11 -7.14 4.20
CA LYS A 84 12.36 -5.86 4.89
C LYS A 84 11.88 -4.62 4.10
N LYS A 85 11.92 -4.67 2.77
CA LYS A 85 11.41 -3.58 1.93
C LYS A 85 9.89 -3.45 2.05
N LEU A 86 9.20 -4.56 2.19
CA LEU A 86 7.75 -4.59 2.38
C LEU A 86 7.36 -4.02 3.74
N GLU A 87 8.11 -4.37 4.79
CA GLU A 87 7.93 -3.79 6.13
C GLU A 87 8.09 -2.26 6.10
N THR A 88 9.19 -1.76 5.52
CA THR A 88 9.43 -0.31 5.37
C THR A 88 8.36 0.37 4.52
N PHE A 89 7.87 -0.28 3.47
CA PHE A 89 6.77 0.24 2.67
C PHE A 89 5.49 0.42 3.50
N PHE A 90 5.12 -0.57 4.32
CA PHE A 90 3.96 -0.46 5.20
C PHE A 90 4.16 0.54 6.34
N ASP A 91 5.39 0.74 6.83
CA ASP A 91 5.69 1.82 7.77
C ASP A 91 5.33 3.20 7.18
N HIS A 92 5.62 3.42 5.88
CA HIS A 92 5.22 4.65 5.19
C HIS A 92 3.71 4.78 5.04
N VAL A 93 3.00 3.69 4.70
CA VAL A 93 1.51 3.66 4.68
C VAL A 93 0.94 4.06 6.04
N ASP A 94 1.48 3.49 7.12
CA ASP A 94 1.07 3.80 8.48
C ASP A 94 1.36 5.25 8.85
N GLN A 95 2.48 5.83 8.42
CA GLN A 95 2.74 7.26 8.63
C GLN A 95 1.77 8.16 7.85
N LEU A 96 1.43 7.81 6.62
CA LEU A 96 0.45 8.57 5.82
C LEU A 96 -0.93 8.57 6.49
N SER A 97 -1.35 7.44 7.08
CA SER A 97 -2.62 7.34 7.81
C SER A 97 -2.73 8.28 9.03
N LYS A 98 -1.60 8.79 9.53
CA LYS A 98 -1.55 9.77 10.64
C LYS A 98 -1.65 11.21 10.17
N LEU A 99 -1.54 11.47 8.87
CA LEU A 99 -1.72 12.79 8.30
C LEU A 99 -3.21 13.12 8.17
N PRO A 100 -3.58 14.42 8.24
CA PRO A 100 -4.96 14.82 8.01
C PRO A 100 -5.43 14.35 6.64
N MET A 101 -6.53 13.61 6.61
CA MET A 101 -7.21 13.27 5.38
C MET A 101 -8.08 14.45 4.95
N ILE A 102 -7.92 14.89 3.70
CA ILE A 102 -8.79 15.91 3.12
C ILE A 102 -10.04 15.20 2.59
N ASN A 103 -11.21 15.59 3.08
CA ASN A 103 -12.46 14.99 2.63
C ASN A 103 -12.79 15.47 1.21
N GLY A 104 -12.80 14.54 0.26
CA GLY A 104 -13.06 14.84 -1.15
C GLY A 104 -11.81 15.29 -1.91
N LEU A 105 -12.02 15.85 -3.11
CA LEU A 105 -10.95 16.40 -3.93
C LEU A 105 -10.55 17.78 -3.41
N ALA A 106 -9.27 17.95 -3.11
CA ALA A 106 -8.74 19.26 -2.73
C ALA A 106 -8.80 20.24 -3.92
N PRO A 107 -9.11 21.52 -3.68
CA PRO A 107 -9.20 22.52 -4.76
C PRO A 107 -7.84 22.93 -5.35
N TYR A 108 -6.73 22.55 -4.71
CA TYR A 108 -5.36 22.79 -5.16
C TYR A 108 -4.43 21.78 -4.50
N ASP A 109 -3.17 21.75 -4.93
CA ASP A 109 -2.14 20.89 -4.33
C ASP A 109 -1.71 21.41 -2.94
N VAL A 110 -2.41 20.97 -1.90
CA VAL A 110 -2.19 21.40 -0.51
C VAL A 110 -0.82 20.94 0.01
N PHE A 111 -0.37 19.75 -0.42
CA PHE A 111 0.91 19.18 -0.02
C PHE A 111 2.10 19.73 -0.83
N GLY A 112 1.85 20.30 -2.03
CA GLY A 112 2.88 20.92 -2.86
C GLY A 112 3.87 19.91 -3.45
N LYS A 113 3.38 18.71 -3.77
CA LYS A 113 4.17 17.57 -4.25
C LYS A 113 3.70 17.02 -5.58
N ASP A 114 2.68 17.63 -6.16
CA ASP A 114 2.12 17.23 -7.43
C ASP A 114 1.77 15.74 -7.50
N THR A 115 1.19 15.25 -6.40
CA THR A 115 0.96 13.83 -6.17
C THR A 115 -0.45 13.61 -5.65
N SER A 116 -1.16 12.61 -6.16
CA SER A 116 -2.38 12.05 -5.57
C SER A 116 -2.13 10.60 -5.16
N ILE A 117 -2.84 10.14 -4.14
CA ILE A 117 -2.73 8.79 -3.62
C ILE A 117 -4.07 8.27 -3.10
N LEU A 118 -4.34 6.99 -3.37
CA LEU A 118 -5.46 6.23 -2.85
C LEU A 118 -4.94 4.97 -2.16
N ILE A 119 -5.35 4.73 -0.91
CA ILE A 119 -4.98 3.54 -0.14
C ILE A 119 -6.26 2.82 0.28
N LEU A 120 -6.47 1.62 -0.25
CA LEU A 120 -7.54 0.71 0.15
C LEU A 120 -6.95 -0.46 0.93
N LYS A 121 -7.57 -0.80 2.06
CA LYS A 121 -7.28 -1.98 2.87
C LYS A 121 -8.53 -2.84 2.95
N ASN A 122 -8.47 -4.10 2.51
CA ASN A 122 -9.62 -5.00 2.38
C ASN A 122 -10.78 -4.32 1.63
N ASP A 123 -10.46 -3.65 0.53
CA ASP A 123 -11.39 -2.87 -0.31
C ASP A 123 -12.11 -1.71 0.39
N LYS A 124 -11.66 -1.31 1.58
CA LYS A 124 -12.15 -0.13 2.30
C LYS A 124 -11.14 0.98 2.23
N LEU A 125 -11.62 2.22 2.09
CA LEU A 125 -10.77 3.40 2.12
C LEU A 125 -10.05 3.50 3.47
N LEU A 126 -8.72 3.42 3.45
CA LEU A 126 -7.88 3.67 4.60
C LEU A 126 -7.45 5.13 4.64
N TRP A 127 -6.97 5.64 3.51
CA TRP A 127 -6.52 7.02 3.37
C TRP A 127 -6.49 7.42 1.89
N ALA A 128 -6.79 8.68 1.60
CA ALA A 128 -6.62 9.22 0.25
C ALA A 128 -6.31 10.71 0.29
N TYR A 129 -5.60 11.15 -0.74
CA TYR A 129 -5.42 12.54 -1.07
C TYR A 129 -5.46 12.67 -2.58
N GLY A 130 -6.30 13.56 -3.08
CA GLY A 130 -6.29 13.97 -4.48
C GLY A 130 -6.65 15.43 -4.59
N PHE A 131 -6.21 16.08 -5.66
CA PHE A 131 -6.52 17.48 -5.91
C PHE A 131 -6.98 17.70 -7.35
N SER A 132 -7.79 18.73 -7.55
CA SER A 132 -8.14 19.26 -8.86
C SER A 132 -7.11 20.34 -9.23
N PRO A 133 -6.36 20.19 -10.33
CA PRO A 133 -5.45 21.23 -10.77
C PRO A 133 -6.22 22.50 -11.17
N ASP A 134 -5.63 23.68 -10.91
CA ASP A 134 -6.24 25.01 -11.08
C ASP A 134 -6.79 25.28 -12.50
N CYS A 135 -6.36 24.54 -13.51
CA CYS A 135 -6.89 24.64 -14.88
C CYS A 135 -8.27 24.00 -15.08
N ILE A 136 -8.66 23.04 -14.25
CA ILE A 136 -9.93 22.31 -14.39
C ILE A 136 -11.05 23.07 -13.68
N ASP A 137 -10.78 23.61 -12.49
CA ASP A 137 -11.79 24.33 -11.71
C ASP A 137 -11.22 25.58 -11.02
N LYS A 138 -11.41 26.73 -11.66
CA LYS A 138 -11.01 28.04 -11.13
C LYS A 138 -11.94 28.57 -10.03
N GLN A 139 -13.10 27.93 -9.81
CA GLN A 139 -14.12 28.41 -8.88
C GLN A 139 -14.22 27.56 -7.60
N ALA A 140 -13.43 26.50 -7.47
CA ALA A 140 -13.43 25.67 -6.27
C ALA A 140 -13.16 26.53 -5.03
N ASP A 141 -14.04 26.43 -4.04
CA ASP A 141 -13.93 27.15 -2.77
C ASP A 141 -12.61 26.79 -2.09
N LYS A 142 -11.63 27.70 -2.19
CA LYS A 142 -10.30 27.58 -1.56
C LYS A 142 -10.36 27.82 -0.05
N SER A 143 -11.47 27.46 0.60
CA SER A 143 -11.55 27.32 2.04
C SER A 143 -10.26 26.64 2.52
N GLN A 144 -9.49 27.38 3.32
CA GLN A 144 -8.06 27.13 3.48
C GLN A 144 -7.82 25.85 4.27
N VAL A 145 -7.62 24.73 3.57
CA VAL A 145 -6.89 23.61 4.16
C VAL A 145 -5.43 24.03 4.22
N SER A 146 -5.00 24.47 5.40
CA SER A 146 -3.62 24.82 5.68
C SER A 146 -2.95 23.67 6.42
N LEU A 147 -1.87 23.15 5.85
CA LEU A 147 -1.03 22.11 6.47
C LEU A 147 0.30 22.73 6.88
N SER A 148 0.84 22.29 8.01
CA SER A 148 2.16 22.70 8.48
C SER A 148 3.26 22.23 7.51
N SER A 149 4.40 22.94 7.51
CA SER A 149 5.58 22.52 6.72
C SER A 149 6.03 21.09 7.08
N THR A 150 5.91 20.71 8.35
CA THR A 150 6.18 19.34 8.81
C THR A 150 5.25 18.32 8.16
N GLN A 151 3.94 18.58 8.09
CA GLN A 151 2.99 17.68 7.44
C GLN A 151 3.29 17.53 5.94
N LYS A 152 3.62 18.64 5.26
CA LYS A 152 4.00 18.63 3.85
C LYS A 152 5.29 17.84 3.60
N SER A 153 6.28 18.01 4.48
CA SER A 153 7.52 17.27 4.42
C SER A 153 7.30 15.77 4.66
N LEU A 154 6.51 15.40 5.65
CA LEU A 154 6.19 14.01 5.97
C LEU A 154 5.44 13.33 4.82
N PHE A 155 4.49 14.02 4.20
CA PHE A 155 3.83 13.48 3.02
C PHE A 155 4.85 13.18 1.92
N GLY A 156 5.67 14.16 1.54
CA GLY A 156 6.69 13.98 0.50
C GLY A 156 7.66 12.84 0.79
N SER A 157 8.19 12.77 2.01
CA SER A 157 9.16 11.73 2.38
C SER A 157 8.54 10.32 2.39
N ASN A 158 7.27 10.19 2.76
CA ASN A 158 6.59 8.90 2.73
C ASN A 158 6.27 8.46 1.30
N ILE A 159 5.84 9.37 0.42
CA ILE A 159 5.68 9.06 -1.00
C ILE A 159 7.01 8.61 -1.61
N GLU A 160 8.09 9.37 -1.39
CA GLU A 160 9.43 9.04 -1.90
C GLU A 160 9.95 7.71 -1.34
N GLY A 161 9.74 7.44 -0.05
CA GLY A 161 10.11 6.16 0.56
C GLY A 161 9.32 4.98 0.01
N MET A 162 8.09 5.19 -0.44
CA MET A 162 7.28 4.15 -1.09
C MET A 162 7.70 3.85 -2.53
N THR A 163 8.33 4.79 -3.24
CA THR A 163 8.57 4.68 -4.70
C THR A 163 10.03 4.58 -5.12
N SER A 164 10.98 5.17 -4.38
CA SER A 164 12.37 5.36 -4.83
C SER A 164 13.22 4.08 -4.88
N ASP A 165 12.98 3.12 -3.99
CA ASP A 165 13.81 1.91 -3.85
C ASP A 165 13.30 0.68 -4.61
N ILE A 166 12.30 0.87 -5.48
CA ILE A 166 11.70 -0.20 -6.27
C ILE A 166 12.56 -0.49 -7.50
N LYS A 167 13.04 -1.72 -7.61
CA LYS A 167 13.77 -2.19 -8.78
C LYS A 167 12.79 -2.81 -9.78
N PHE A 168 12.54 -2.09 -10.87
CA PHE A 168 11.65 -2.54 -11.92
C PHE A 168 12.40 -3.39 -12.95
N SER A 169 11.76 -4.47 -13.39
CA SER A 169 12.14 -5.15 -14.62
C SER A 169 11.43 -4.50 -15.81
N SER A 170 12.21 -4.18 -16.84
CA SER A 170 11.75 -3.74 -18.16
C SER A 170 11.33 -4.92 -19.03
#